data_AF-A0A0U5JXP1-F1
#
_entry.id   AF-A0A0U5JXP1-F1
#
_cell.length_a   1.000
_cell.length_b   1.000
_cell.length_c   1.000
_cell.angle_alpha   90.00
_cell.angle_beta   90.00
_cell.angle_gamma   90.00
#
_symmetry.space_group_name_H-M   'P 1'
#
loop_
_entity.id
_entity.type
_entity.pdbx_description
1 polymer ?
#
loop_
_entity_poly.entity_id
_entity_poly.type
_entity_poly.pdbx_seq_one_letter_code
_entity_poly.pdbx_strand_id
1 'polypeptide(L)'
;MIINTEDDDLIRKYLNKIFTLFRTNPTPKFIEFLAKEYLLAHNFKHHDLKKYIRIHSPELYQYITTYCEGNYSIPKTRNYNNSYLERMNNDPILNYLWFRYKHEKNESENLEEFAYYKNYFDRRLTYFLAAMGESGVISKKGKISFQQTYNVQNVKKVLKNWKIKGFNYSDEDEEKLIEIYRTRNKNPVSHASSELLYENGTFFKLSGYIQFLDDLLNRVKKFVVNEVEG
;
A
#
# COMPACT_ATOMS: atom_id res chain seq x y z
N MET A 1 -12.14 -17.56 10.39
CA MET A 1 -12.51 -18.55 9.37
C MET A 1 -12.54 -19.94 10.00
N ILE A 2 -13.35 -20.89 9.51
CA ILE A 2 -13.41 -22.27 10.04
C ILE A 2 -12.02 -22.92 10.13
N ILE A 3 -11.10 -22.55 9.24
CA ILE A 3 -9.72 -23.04 9.22
C ILE A 3 -8.90 -22.63 10.45
N ASN A 4 -9.24 -21.51 11.11
CA ASN A 4 -8.51 -20.99 12.26
C ASN A 4 -8.99 -21.61 13.58
N THR A 5 -9.86 -22.62 13.53
CA THR A 5 -10.44 -23.26 14.72
C THR A 5 -9.58 -24.41 15.25
N GLU A 6 -8.55 -24.84 14.50
CA GLU A 6 -7.71 -26.01 14.79
C GLU A 6 -8.50 -27.33 14.96
N ASP A 7 -9.76 -27.36 14.54
CA ASP A 7 -10.62 -28.54 14.55
C ASP A 7 -10.46 -29.31 13.22
N ASP A 8 -9.67 -30.38 13.25
CA ASP A 8 -9.37 -31.23 12.09
C ASP A 8 -10.63 -31.82 11.44
N ASP A 9 -11.64 -32.18 12.23
CA ASP A 9 -12.87 -32.76 11.72
C ASP A 9 -13.71 -31.70 10.98
N LEU A 10 -13.75 -30.49 11.53
CA LEU A 10 -14.43 -29.36 10.90
C LEU A 10 -13.72 -28.92 9.61
N ILE A 11 -12.37 -28.88 9.63
CA ILE A 11 -11.54 -28.58 8.45
C ILE A 11 -11.76 -29.64 7.36
N ARG A 12 -11.82 -30.93 7.74
CA ARG A 12 -12.10 -32.02 6.80
C ARG A 12 -13.49 -31.91 6.17
N LYS A 13 -14.52 -31.64 6.98
CA LYS A 13 -15.89 -31.41 6.49
C LYS A 13 -15.95 -30.23 5.52
N TYR A 14 -15.25 -29.15 5.84
CA TYR A 14 -15.13 -27.97 5.00
C TYR A 14 -14.47 -28.30 3.64
N LEU A 15 -13.32 -29.00 3.64
CA LEU A 15 -12.64 -29.44 2.43
C LEU A 15 -13.51 -30.37 1.56
N ASN A 16 -14.16 -31.35 2.19
CA ASN A 16 -15.07 -32.26 1.48
C ASN A 16 -16.21 -31.50 0.78
N LYS A 17 -16.73 -30.45 1.43
CA LYS A 17 -17.76 -29.59 0.85
C LYS A 17 -17.22 -28.81 -0.35
N ILE A 18 -16.00 -28.25 -0.25
CA ILE A 18 -15.31 -27.58 -1.37
C ILE A 18 -15.13 -28.54 -2.54
N PHE A 19 -14.55 -29.72 -2.33
CA PHE A 19 -14.33 -30.70 -3.40
C PHE A 19 -15.64 -31.16 -4.05
N THR A 20 -16.70 -31.34 -3.26
CA THR A 20 -18.02 -31.73 -3.79
C THR A 20 -18.58 -30.64 -4.71
N LEU A 21 -18.47 -29.37 -4.31
CA LEU A 21 -19.04 -28.25 -5.06
C LEU A 21 -18.17 -27.78 -6.23
N PHE A 22 -16.86 -28.05 -6.23
CA PHE A 22 -16.02 -27.85 -7.43
C PHE A 22 -16.43 -28.73 -8.61
N ARG A 23 -17.15 -29.83 -8.35
CA ARG A 23 -17.62 -30.73 -9.41
C ARG A 23 -18.93 -30.27 -10.06
N THR A 24 -19.57 -29.20 -9.55
CA THR A 24 -20.74 -28.63 -10.20
C THR A 24 -20.32 -27.73 -11.36
N ASN A 25 -21.07 -27.77 -12.46
CA ASN A 25 -20.81 -26.96 -13.65
C ASN A 25 -22.00 -26.01 -13.91
N PRO A 26 -21.81 -24.68 -13.91
CA PRO A 26 -20.56 -23.98 -13.61
C PRO A 26 -20.21 -24.07 -12.11
N THR A 27 -18.92 -24.07 -11.80
CA THR A 27 -18.46 -23.98 -10.40
C THR A 27 -18.89 -22.62 -9.84
N PRO A 28 -19.57 -22.57 -8.68
CA PRO A 28 -19.94 -21.31 -8.08
C PRO A 28 -18.71 -20.50 -7.66
N LYS A 29 -18.65 -19.21 -8.00
CA LYS A 29 -17.49 -18.34 -7.67
C LYS A 29 -17.17 -18.24 -6.18
N PHE A 30 -18.15 -18.41 -5.28
CA PHE A 30 -17.87 -18.43 -3.85
C PHE A 30 -17.06 -19.66 -3.42
N ILE A 31 -17.12 -20.77 -4.17
CA ILE A 31 -16.31 -21.97 -3.93
C ILE A 31 -14.85 -21.74 -4.32
N GLU A 32 -14.62 -21.02 -5.42
CA GLU A 32 -13.29 -20.53 -5.80
C GLU A 32 -12.69 -19.65 -4.69
N PHE A 33 -13.49 -18.74 -4.13
CA PHE A 33 -13.09 -17.91 -2.99
C PHE A 33 -12.70 -18.78 -1.78
N LEU A 34 -13.57 -19.69 -1.35
CA LEU A 34 -13.31 -20.56 -0.19
C LEU A 34 -12.06 -21.43 -0.38
N ALA A 35 -11.83 -21.98 -1.57
CA ALA A 35 -10.61 -22.71 -1.88
C ALA A 35 -9.35 -21.84 -1.84
N LYS A 36 -9.42 -20.61 -2.37
CA LYS A 36 -8.32 -19.66 -2.33
C LYS A 36 -7.98 -19.29 -0.89
N GLU A 37 -8.97 -18.98 -0.05
CA GLU A 37 -8.76 -18.67 1.37
C GLU A 37 -8.17 -19.86 2.14
N TYR A 38 -8.62 -21.09 1.82
CA TYR A 38 -8.02 -22.29 2.37
C TYR A 38 -6.55 -22.43 2.01
N LEU A 39 -6.22 -22.25 0.73
CA LEU A 39 -4.83 -22.33 0.27
C LEU A 39 -3.98 -21.24 0.90
N LEU A 40 -4.48 -20.01 1.00
CA LEU A 40 -3.77 -18.90 1.65
C LEU A 40 -3.39 -19.24 3.10
N ALA A 41 -4.35 -19.74 3.90
CA ALA A 41 -4.11 -20.14 5.29
C ALA A 41 -3.05 -21.26 5.43
N HIS A 42 -2.87 -22.08 4.39
CA HIS A 42 -1.90 -23.18 4.37
C HIS A 42 -0.67 -22.89 3.49
N ASN A 43 -0.39 -21.62 3.19
CA ASN A 43 0.74 -21.18 2.34
C ASN A 43 0.78 -21.92 0.98
N PHE A 44 -0.40 -22.15 0.41
CA PHE A 44 -0.63 -22.80 -0.89
C PHE A 44 -0.08 -24.23 -1.03
N LYS A 45 0.19 -24.92 0.09
CA LYS A 45 0.83 -26.26 0.09
C LYS A 45 -0.11 -27.43 -0.27
N HIS A 46 -1.43 -27.25 -0.33
CA HIS A 46 -2.37 -28.37 -0.56
C HIS A 46 -2.45 -28.77 -2.04
N HIS A 47 -1.65 -29.77 -2.44
CA HIS A 47 -1.52 -30.21 -3.84
C HIS A 47 -2.83 -30.72 -4.46
N ASP A 48 -3.63 -31.54 -3.75
CA ASP A 48 -4.86 -32.10 -4.35
C ASP A 48 -5.90 -31.03 -4.64
N LEU A 49 -6.11 -30.08 -3.73
CA LEU A 49 -6.99 -28.94 -3.95
C LEU A 49 -6.53 -28.10 -5.16
N LYS A 50 -5.22 -27.82 -5.27
CA LYS A 50 -4.67 -27.14 -6.45
C LYS A 50 -4.91 -27.92 -7.75
N LYS A 51 -4.78 -29.25 -7.73
CA LYS A 51 -5.08 -30.11 -8.89
C LYS A 51 -6.54 -30.02 -9.30
N TYR A 52 -7.46 -29.95 -8.33
CA TYR A 52 -8.89 -29.75 -8.58
C TYR A 52 -9.19 -28.36 -9.15
N ILE A 53 -8.64 -27.29 -8.56
CA ILE A 53 -8.78 -25.93 -9.09
C ILE A 53 -8.28 -25.86 -10.53
N ARG A 54 -7.13 -26.47 -10.85
CA ARG A 54 -6.59 -26.50 -12.22
C ARG A 54 -7.58 -27.05 -13.25
N ILE A 55 -8.36 -28.06 -12.88
CA ILE A 55 -9.30 -28.73 -13.78
C ILE A 55 -10.60 -27.92 -13.92
N HIS A 56 -11.09 -27.36 -12.81
CA HIS A 56 -12.43 -26.79 -12.74
C HIS A 56 -12.48 -25.26 -12.77
N SER A 57 -11.36 -24.59 -12.50
CA SER A 57 -11.19 -23.12 -12.53
C SER A 57 -9.76 -22.76 -12.96
N PRO A 58 -9.43 -22.95 -14.25
CA PRO A 58 -8.06 -22.77 -14.76
C PRO A 58 -7.54 -21.34 -14.59
N GLU A 59 -8.42 -20.34 -14.65
CA GLU A 59 -8.07 -18.93 -14.41
C GLU A 59 -7.61 -18.70 -12.96
N LEU A 60 -8.30 -19.30 -11.98
CA LEU A 60 -7.88 -19.23 -10.58
C LEU A 60 -6.56 -19.95 -10.36
N TYR A 61 -6.38 -21.12 -10.99
CA TYR A 61 -5.12 -21.85 -10.91
C TYR A 61 -3.95 -21.05 -11.48
N GLN A 62 -4.16 -20.37 -12.62
CA GLN A 62 -3.17 -19.48 -13.21
C GLN A 62 -2.84 -18.34 -12.26
N TYR A 63 -3.86 -17.72 -11.64
CA TYR A 63 -3.65 -16.67 -10.65
C TYR A 63 -2.80 -17.15 -9.46
N ILE A 64 -3.14 -18.30 -8.87
CA ILE A 64 -2.42 -18.89 -7.73
C ILE A 64 -0.95 -19.15 -8.10
N THR A 65 -0.71 -19.86 -9.19
CA THR A 65 0.65 -20.26 -9.58
C THR A 65 1.51 -19.07 -10.02
N THR A 66 0.90 -18.06 -10.64
CA THR A 66 1.63 -16.88 -11.13
C THR A 66 1.92 -15.90 -10.01
N TYR A 67 0.92 -15.53 -9.20
CA TYR A 67 1.00 -14.39 -8.28
C TYR A 67 1.09 -14.79 -6.81
N CYS A 68 0.60 -15.96 -6.40
CA CYS A 68 0.62 -16.38 -5.00
C CYS A 68 1.81 -17.29 -4.67
N GLU A 69 2.15 -18.20 -5.59
CA GLU A 69 3.27 -19.15 -5.42
C GLU A 69 4.52 -18.73 -6.22
N GLY A 70 4.33 -17.97 -7.29
CA GLY A 70 5.42 -17.49 -8.13
C GLY A 70 6.22 -16.39 -7.44
N ASN A 71 7.52 -16.35 -7.72
CA ASN A 71 8.37 -15.18 -7.46
C ASN A 71 8.04 -14.07 -8.47
N TYR A 72 6.78 -13.65 -8.55
CA TYR A 72 6.38 -12.61 -9.48
C TYR A 72 7.06 -11.31 -9.07
N SER A 73 8.04 -10.90 -9.86
CA SER A 73 8.58 -9.55 -9.76
C SER A 73 7.46 -8.60 -10.17
N ILE A 74 7.08 -7.70 -9.27
CA ILE A 74 6.24 -6.56 -9.63
C ILE A 74 6.91 -5.90 -10.84
N PRO A 75 6.20 -5.73 -11.97
CA PRO A 75 6.79 -5.15 -13.18
C PRO A 75 7.46 -3.83 -12.84
N LYS A 76 8.71 -3.65 -13.29
CA LYS A 76 9.41 -2.37 -13.10
C LYS A 76 8.60 -1.29 -13.82
N THR A 77 8.05 -0.35 -13.04
CA THR A 77 7.17 0.71 -13.55
C THR A 77 7.93 1.77 -14.35
N ARG A 78 9.23 1.95 -14.07
CA ARG A 78 10.18 2.81 -14.79
C ARG A 78 11.62 2.47 -14.38
N ASN A 79 12.56 2.50 -15.30
CA ASN A 79 13.99 2.49 -14.96
C ASN A 79 14.43 3.94 -14.72
N TYR A 80 15.02 4.19 -13.56
CA TYR A 80 15.58 5.48 -13.19
C TYR A 80 17.11 5.37 -13.18
N ASN A 81 17.81 6.40 -13.67
CA ASN A 81 19.28 6.46 -13.57
C ASN A 81 19.71 6.88 -12.16
N ASN A 82 18.88 7.65 -11.46
CA ASN A 82 19.13 8.05 -10.09
C ASN A 82 18.98 6.84 -9.14
N SER A 83 20.05 6.51 -8.41
CA SER A 83 20.08 5.33 -7.54
C SER A 83 19.02 5.34 -6.43
N TYR A 84 18.61 6.51 -5.94
CA TYR A 84 17.57 6.59 -4.91
C TYR A 84 16.18 6.32 -5.48
N LEU A 85 15.89 6.80 -6.68
CA LEU A 85 14.64 6.51 -7.37
C LEU A 85 14.56 5.04 -7.81
N GLU A 86 15.67 4.42 -8.20
CA GLU A 86 15.69 2.98 -8.46
C GLU A 86 15.48 2.16 -7.18
N ARG A 87 16.10 2.55 -6.06
CA ARG A 87 15.86 1.91 -4.76
C ARG A 87 14.41 2.06 -4.30
N MET A 88 13.79 3.21 -4.56
CA MET A 88 12.36 3.45 -4.26
C MET A 88 11.47 2.41 -4.94
N ASN A 89 11.68 2.12 -6.22
CA ASN A 89 10.88 1.15 -6.96
C ASN A 89 10.99 -0.28 -6.41
N ASN A 90 12.14 -0.61 -5.82
CA ASN A 90 12.42 -1.92 -5.27
C ASN A 90 12.20 -1.99 -3.74
N ASP A 91 11.60 -0.96 -3.15
CA ASP A 91 11.37 -0.90 -1.70
C ASP A 91 10.15 -1.75 -1.30
N PRO A 92 10.34 -2.90 -0.63
CA PRO A 92 9.24 -3.81 -0.31
C PRO A 92 8.24 -3.19 0.68
N ILE A 93 8.70 -2.31 1.58
CA ILE A 93 7.82 -1.65 2.55
C ILE A 93 6.96 -0.61 1.83
N LEU A 94 7.54 0.15 0.88
CA LEU A 94 6.77 1.11 0.09
C LEU A 94 5.70 0.40 -0.74
N ASN A 95 6.06 -0.72 -1.39
CA ASN A 95 5.14 -1.54 -2.16
C ASN A 95 4.03 -2.15 -1.28
N TYR A 96 4.38 -2.62 -0.09
CA TYR A 96 3.42 -3.11 0.90
C TYR A 96 2.43 -2.02 1.34
N LEU A 97 2.92 -0.82 1.66
CA LEU A 97 2.06 0.31 2.06
C LEU A 97 1.09 0.71 0.96
N TRP A 98 1.55 0.72 -0.30
CA TRP A 98 0.68 0.98 -1.45
C TRP A 98 -0.37 -0.12 -1.62
N PHE A 99 0.04 -1.39 -1.51
CA PHE A 99 -0.88 -2.52 -1.58
C PHE A 99 -1.95 -2.45 -0.50
N ARG A 100 -1.57 -2.20 0.76
CA ARG A 100 -2.51 -2.07 1.87
C ARG A 100 -3.47 -0.92 1.66
N TYR A 101 -2.99 0.25 1.26
CA TYR A 101 -3.85 1.36 0.86
C TYR A 101 -4.91 0.94 -0.17
N LYS A 102 -4.50 0.24 -1.25
CA LYS A 102 -5.44 -0.22 -2.28
C LYS A 102 -6.43 -1.25 -1.76
N HIS A 103 -6.00 -2.12 -0.84
CA HIS A 103 -6.87 -3.08 -0.17
C HIS A 103 -7.95 -2.37 0.66
N GLU A 104 -7.56 -1.50 1.59
CA GLU A 104 -8.52 -0.86 2.50
C GLU A 104 -9.48 0.09 1.78
N LYS A 105 -9.02 0.72 0.67
CA LYS A 105 -9.89 1.49 -0.21
C LYS A 105 -11.04 0.64 -0.77
N ASN A 106 -10.79 -0.63 -1.10
CA ASN A 106 -11.82 -1.50 -1.64
C ASN A 106 -12.81 -1.97 -0.56
N GLU A 107 -12.32 -2.15 0.67
CA GLU A 107 -13.15 -2.50 1.83
C GLU A 107 -13.91 -1.30 2.43
N SER A 108 -13.74 -0.10 1.86
CA SER A 108 -14.32 1.16 2.36
C SER A 108 -13.89 1.52 3.80
N GLU A 109 -12.72 1.03 4.22
CA GLU A 109 -12.11 1.28 5.53
C GLU A 109 -11.27 2.56 5.49
N ASN A 110 -11.94 3.71 5.59
CA ASN A 110 -11.34 5.02 5.35
C ASN A 110 -10.22 5.41 6.35
N LEU A 111 -10.25 4.93 7.60
CA LEU A 111 -9.23 5.25 8.62
C LEU A 111 -7.91 4.54 8.31
N GLU A 112 -8.00 3.26 7.97
CA GLU A 112 -6.92 2.39 7.56
C GLU A 112 -6.39 2.82 6.18
N GLU A 113 -7.27 3.12 5.23
CA GLU A 113 -6.93 3.67 3.91
C GLU A 113 -6.03 4.90 4.06
N PHE A 114 -6.45 5.87 4.88
CA PHE A 114 -5.67 7.09 5.14
C PHE A 114 -4.36 6.80 5.87
N ALA A 115 -4.36 5.91 6.87
CA ALA A 115 -3.17 5.56 7.62
C ALA A 115 -2.09 4.94 6.73
N TYR A 116 -2.47 3.97 5.89
CA TYR A 116 -1.53 3.35 4.95
C TYR A 116 -1.07 4.33 3.86
N TYR A 117 -1.98 5.13 3.30
CA TYR A 117 -1.62 6.09 2.27
C TYR A 117 -0.68 7.18 2.79
N LYS A 118 -0.90 7.70 4.01
CA LYS A 118 0.00 8.72 4.58
C LYS A 118 1.41 8.17 4.82
N ASN A 119 1.53 6.94 5.31
CA ASN A 119 2.84 6.29 5.46
C ASN A 119 3.51 6.04 4.09
N TYR A 120 2.72 5.64 3.09
CA TYR A 120 3.20 5.52 1.71
C TYR A 120 3.73 6.87 1.20
N PHE A 121 2.97 7.95 1.41
CA PHE A 121 3.36 9.31 1.03
C PHE A 121 4.68 9.72 1.66
N ASP A 122 4.83 9.58 2.97
CA ASP A 122 6.05 9.99 3.69
C ASP A 122 7.27 9.20 3.22
N ARG A 123 7.13 7.89 3.09
CA ARG A 123 8.21 7.01 2.63
C ARG A 123 8.63 7.36 1.20
N ARG A 124 7.66 7.59 0.31
CA ARG A 124 7.92 7.97 -1.09
C ARG A 124 8.56 9.34 -1.19
N LEU A 125 8.04 10.32 -0.45
CA LEU A 125 8.59 11.67 -0.39
C LEU A 125 10.05 11.65 0.09
N THR A 126 10.39 10.81 1.07
CA THR A 126 11.78 10.66 1.54
C THR A 126 12.72 10.27 0.41
N TYR A 127 12.31 9.36 -0.48
CA TYR A 127 13.13 8.98 -1.64
C TYR A 127 13.35 10.15 -2.61
N PHE A 128 12.32 10.97 -2.82
CA PHE A 128 12.44 12.19 -3.61
C PHE A 128 13.38 13.20 -2.96
N LEU A 129 13.29 13.39 -1.64
CA LEU A 129 14.22 14.26 -0.91
C LEU A 129 15.66 13.74 -0.99
N ALA A 130 15.86 12.42 -0.90
CA ALA A 130 17.16 11.77 -1.04
C ALA A 130 17.75 11.97 -2.43
N ALA A 131 16.93 11.81 -3.48
CA ALA A 131 17.33 12.03 -4.87
C ALA A 131 17.81 13.47 -5.13
N MET A 132 17.15 14.46 -4.50
CA MET A 132 17.51 15.88 -4.56
C MET A 132 18.69 16.27 -3.65
N GLY A 133 19.22 15.34 -2.85
CA GLY A 133 20.34 15.62 -1.94
C GLY A 133 19.97 16.47 -0.73
N GLU A 134 18.70 16.45 -0.29
CA GLU A 134 18.24 17.25 0.84
C GLU A 134 18.93 16.85 2.16
N SER A 135 19.32 17.85 2.93
CA SER A 135 20.08 17.65 4.18
C SER A 135 19.28 16.86 5.22
N GLY A 136 19.94 15.97 5.95
CA GLY A 136 19.32 15.20 7.05
C GLY A 136 18.51 13.99 6.60
N VAL A 137 18.33 13.78 5.28
CA VAL A 137 17.67 12.59 4.71
C VAL A 137 18.63 11.41 4.64
N ILE A 138 19.89 11.66 4.29
CA ILE A 138 20.93 10.63 4.25
C ILE A 138 21.79 10.73 5.51
N SER A 139 21.87 9.63 6.25
CA SER A 139 22.76 9.50 7.40
C SER A 139 24.23 9.47 6.96
N LYS A 140 25.15 9.75 7.90
CA LYS A 140 26.61 9.65 7.66
C LYS A 140 27.06 8.27 7.12
N LYS A 141 26.26 7.22 7.32
CA LYS A 141 26.50 5.85 6.86
C LYS A 141 25.82 5.54 5.50
N GLY A 142 25.31 6.54 4.79
CA GLY A 142 24.64 6.37 3.49
C GLY A 142 23.24 5.74 3.56
N LYS A 143 22.65 5.60 4.76
CA LYS A 143 21.28 5.08 4.93
C LYS A 143 20.26 6.21 4.89
N ILE A 144 19.14 5.96 4.21
CA ILE A 144 17.98 6.87 4.16
C ILE A 144 17.28 6.88 5.53
N SER A 145 17.03 8.07 6.06
CA SER A 145 16.24 8.33 7.26
C SER A 145 14.85 8.79 6.88
N PHE A 146 13.85 7.95 7.11
CA PHE A 146 12.45 8.27 6.85
C PHE A 146 11.84 9.24 7.87
N GLN A 147 12.51 9.47 9.00
CA GLN A 147 11.99 10.33 10.09
C GLN A 147 11.76 11.78 9.66
N GLN A 148 12.52 12.27 8.68
CA GLN A 148 12.42 13.67 8.22
C GLN A 148 11.01 13.99 7.71
N THR A 149 10.41 13.10 6.94
CA THR A 149 9.07 13.31 6.38
C THR A 149 7.95 13.03 7.37
N TYR A 150 8.21 12.46 8.55
CA TYR A 150 7.18 12.35 9.59
C TYR A 150 6.96 13.67 10.35
N ASN A 151 7.85 14.64 10.19
CA ASN A 151 7.72 15.98 10.77
C ASN A 151 7.31 17.00 9.71
N VAL A 152 6.12 17.56 9.88
CA VAL A 152 5.56 18.55 8.95
C VAL A 152 6.46 19.77 8.76
N GLN A 153 7.18 20.23 9.79
CA GLN A 153 8.02 21.42 9.70
C GLN A 153 9.20 21.19 8.75
N ASN A 154 9.77 19.98 8.75
CA ASN A 154 10.85 19.62 7.85
C ASN A 154 10.36 19.56 6.41
N VAL A 155 9.21 18.93 6.17
CA VAL A 155 8.62 18.86 4.83
C VAL A 155 8.28 20.24 4.29
N LYS A 156 7.61 21.08 5.09
CA LYS A 156 7.30 22.47 4.69
C LYS A 156 8.54 23.25 4.28
N LYS A 157 9.60 23.18 5.10
CA LYS A 157 10.85 23.88 4.82
C LYS A 157 11.43 23.46 3.46
N VAL A 158 11.45 22.17 3.17
CA VAL A 158 11.96 21.63 1.90
C VAL A 158 11.09 22.08 0.73
N LEU A 159 9.76 21.93 0.83
CA LEU A 159 8.86 22.32 -0.26
C LEU A 159 8.88 23.84 -0.54
N LYS A 160 9.03 24.68 0.49
CA LYS A 160 9.27 26.13 0.30
C LYS A 160 10.58 26.41 -0.42
N ASN A 161 11.65 25.71 -0.07
CA ASN A 161 12.93 25.86 -0.77
C ASN A 161 12.80 25.43 -2.24
N TRP A 162 12.06 24.36 -2.53
CA TRP A 162 11.79 23.94 -3.90
C TRP A 162 10.89 24.92 -4.65
N LYS A 163 9.95 25.59 -3.97
CA LYS A 163 9.13 26.67 -4.57
C LYS A 163 10.00 27.76 -5.18
N ILE A 164 11.09 28.14 -4.52
CA ILE A 164 12.08 29.11 -5.02
C ILE A 164 12.76 28.60 -6.31
N LYS A 165 12.91 27.28 -6.45
CA LYS A 165 13.45 26.60 -7.65
C LYS A 165 12.38 26.32 -8.72
N GLY A 166 11.17 26.87 -8.60
CA GLY A 166 10.10 26.68 -9.59
C GLY A 166 9.18 25.49 -9.34
N PHE A 167 9.28 24.80 -8.19
CA PHE A 167 8.28 23.82 -7.80
C PHE A 167 6.92 24.50 -7.55
N ASN A 168 5.87 24.00 -8.19
CA ASN A 168 4.51 24.50 -7.97
C ASN A 168 4.02 24.11 -6.57
N TYR A 169 4.13 25.01 -5.61
CA TYR A 169 3.69 24.87 -4.21
C TYR A 169 3.09 26.19 -3.71
N SER A 170 1.82 26.17 -3.31
CA SER A 170 1.10 27.34 -2.82
C SER A 170 1.07 27.40 -1.28
N ASP A 171 0.57 28.52 -0.74
CA ASP A 171 0.35 28.63 0.71
C ASP A 171 -0.87 27.79 1.14
N GLU A 172 -1.86 27.62 0.26
CA GLU A 172 -2.98 26.68 0.48
C GLU A 172 -2.51 25.23 0.57
N ASP A 173 -1.54 24.82 -0.27
CA ASP A 173 -0.93 23.50 -0.19
C ASP A 173 -0.28 23.27 1.18
N GLU A 174 0.39 24.31 1.71
CA GLU A 174 1.03 24.27 3.02
C GLU A 174 0.01 24.08 4.15
N GLU A 175 -1.04 24.89 4.16
CA GLU A 175 -2.10 24.79 5.17
C GLU A 175 -2.76 23.42 5.15
N LYS A 176 -3.07 22.91 3.95
CA LYS A 176 -3.64 21.58 3.78
C LYS A 176 -2.71 20.49 4.28
N LEU A 177 -1.41 20.59 3.99
CA LEU A 177 -0.43 19.64 4.48
C LEU A 177 -0.37 19.64 6.02
N ILE A 178 -0.40 20.80 6.67
CA ILE A 178 -0.42 20.91 8.14
C ILE A 178 -1.66 20.24 8.73
N GLU A 179 -2.83 20.50 8.15
CA GLU A 179 -4.10 19.89 8.53
C GLU A 179 -3.99 18.36 8.49
N ILE A 180 -3.46 17.79 7.40
CA ILE A 180 -3.29 16.35 7.22
C ILE A 180 -2.37 15.72 8.26
N TYR A 181 -1.26 16.36 8.62
CA TYR A 181 -0.36 15.84 9.66
C TYR A 181 -1.02 15.86 11.04
N ARG A 182 -1.86 16.86 11.33
CA ARG A 182 -2.64 16.88 12.57
C ARG A 182 -3.68 15.75 12.57
N THR A 183 -4.39 15.57 11.46
CA THR A 183 -5.38 14.49 11.30
C THR A 183 -4.76 13.10 11.50
N ARG A 184 -3.54 12.87 11.00
CA ARG A 184 -2.80 11.62 11.26
C ARG A 184 -2.67 11.32 12.75
N ASN A 185 -2.35 12.32 13.57
CA ASN A 185 -2.16 12.12 15.02
C ASN A 185 -3.47 11.84 15.75
N LYS A 186 -4.61 12.23 15.16
CA LYS A 186 -5.95 11.96 15.68
C LYS A 186 -6.51 10.60 15.27
N ASN A 187 -5.90 9.93 14.30
CA ASN A 187 -6.38 8.66 13.75
C ASN A 187 -6.01 7.49 14.67
N PRO A 188 -6.99 6.71 15.19
CA PRO A 188 -6.74 5.58 16.10
C PRO A 188 -5.91 4.46 15.49
N VAL A 189 -5.88 4.34 14.17
CA VAL A 189 -5.05 3.35 13.45
C VAL A 189 -3.58 3.78 13.40
N SER A 190 -3.31 5.09 13.43
CA SER A 190 -1.95 5.65 13.34
C SER A 190 -1.34 5.97 14.70
N HIS A 191 -2.16 6.36 15.67
CA HIS A 191 -1.76 6.78 17.00
C HIS A 191 -2.81 6.36 18.03
N ALA A 192 -2.45 6.31 19.31
CA ALA A 192 -3.36 5.92 20.40
C ALA A 192 -4.55 6.89 20.64
N SER A 193 -4.73 7.92 19.81
CA SER A 193 -5.84 8.88 19.89
C SER A 193 -7.06 8.37 19.13
N SER A 194 -8.24 8.47 19.72
CA SER A 194 -9.53 8.12 19.09
C SER A 194 -10.34 9.32 18.61
N GLU A 195 -9.77 10.54 18.62
CA GLU A 195 -10.49 11.79 18.32
C GLU A 195 -11.28 11.77 17.00
N LEU A 196 -10.75 11.13 15.95
CA LEU A 196 -11.47 11.01 14.66
C LEU A 196 -12.78 10.22 14.73
N LEU A 197 -12.97 9.37 15.74
CA LEU A 197 -14.22 8.62 15.93
C LEU A 197 -15.38 9.50 16.39
N TYR A 198 -15.08 10.69 16.93
CA TYR A 198 -16.09 11.62 17.46
C TYR A 198 -16.41 12.76 16.48
N GLU A 199 -15.67 12.89 15.38
CA GLU A 199 -15.88 13.96 14.38
C GLU A 199 -16.87 13.52 13.28
N ASN A 200 -17.96 14.28 13.11
CA ASN A 200 -18.93 14.05 12.04
C ASN A 200 -18.34 14.39 10.66
N GLY A 201 -18.58 13.54 9.65
CA GLY A 201 -18.14 13.78 8.27
C GLY A 201 -16.65 13.50 7.99
N THR A 202 -15.94 12.89 8.94
CA THR A 202 -14.51 12.54 8.85
C THR A 202 -14.18 11.75 7.59
N PHE A 203 -15.03 10.83 7.19
CA PHE A 203 -14.80 9.94 6.05
C PHE A 203 -14.61 10.67 4.72
N PHE A 204 -15.43 11.67 4.40
CA PHE A 204 -15.27 12.47 3.18
C PHE A 204 -13.99 13.32 3.20
N LYS A 205 -13.58 13.79 4.39
CA LYS A 205 -12.35 14.57 4.54
C LYS A 205 -11.10 13.72 4.28
N LEU A 206 -11.08 12.47 4.74
CA LEU A 206 -9.93 11.57 4.57
C LEU A 206 -9.65 11.25 3.10
N SER A 207 -10.68 10.92 2.31
CA SER A 207 -10.50 10.69 0.87
C SER A 207 -10.00 11.94 0.15
N GLY A 208 -10.49 13.12 0.55
CA GLY A 208 -9.97 14.41 0.04
C GLY A 208 -8.50 14.65 0.38
N TYR A 209 -8.06 14.28 1.58
CA TYR A 209 -6.64 14.34 1.96
C TYR A 209 -5.77 13.38 1.15
N ILE A 210 -6.24 12.16 0.90
CA ILE A 210 -5.53 11.18 0.06
C ILE A 210 -5.35 11.75 -1.34
N GLN A 211 -6.41 12.30 -1.93
CA GLN A 211 -6.36 12.88 -3.27
C GLN A 211 -5.36 14.04 -3.34
N PHE A 212 -5.41 14.96 -2.37
CA PHE A 212 -4.44 16.06 -2.27
C PHE A 212 -2.99 15.56 -2.19
N LEU A 213 -2.72 14.55 -1.35
CA LEU A 213 -1.38 13.99 -1.19
C LEU A 213 -0.90 13.28 -2.48
N ASP A 214 -1.79 12.62 -3.22
CA ASP A 214 -1.47 12.01 -4.51
C ASP A 214 -1.08 13.06 -5.54
N ASP A 215 -1.88 14.13 -5.64
CA ASP A 215 -1.60 15.24 -6.55
C ASP A 215 -0.28 15.94 -6.19
N LEU A 216 -0.01 16.14 -4.89
CA LEU A 216 1.26 16.67 -4.41
C LEU A 216 2.44 15.74 -4.77
N LEU A 217 2.33 14.42 -4.55
CA LEU A 217 3.37 13.46 -4.95
C LEU A 217 3.61 13.45 -6.45
N ASN A 218 2.56 13.59 -7.26
CA ASN A 218 2.67 13.63 -8.71
C ASN A 218 3.42 14.89 -9.16
N ARG A 219 3.13 16.06 -8.55
CA ARG A 219 3.91 17.28 -8.77
C ARG A 219 5.36 17.12 -8.34
N VAL A 220 5.60 16.60 -7.13
CA VAL A 220 6.96 16.34 -6.61
C VAL A 220 7.73 15.42 -7.54
N LYS A 221 7.12 14.31 -7.96
CA LYS A 221 7.73 13.34 -8.87
C LYS A 221 8.18 14.02 -10.16
N LYS A 222 7.30 14.81 -10.80
CA LYS A 222 7.62 15.51 -12.05
C LYS A 222 8.80 16.47 -11.85
N PHE A 223 8.75 17.28 -10.80
CA PHE A 223 9.81 18.24 -10.47
C PHE A 223 11.15 17.54 -10.23
N VAL A 224 11.19 16.56 -9.32
CA VAL A 224 12.43 15.87 -8.94
C VAL A 224 13.02 15.09 -10.11
N VAL A 225 12.20 14.38 -10.89
CA VAL A 225 12.67 13.64 -12.06
C VAL A 225 13.28 14.59 -13.09
N ASN A 226 12.67 15.76 -13.33
CA ASN A 226 13.26 16.74 -14.24
C ASN A 226 14.60 17.28 -13.72
N GLU A 227 14.74 17.50 -12.42
CA GLU A 227 15.98 18.03 -11.83
C GLU A 227 17.13 17.02 -11.77
N VAL A 228 16.83 15.72 -11.63
CA VAL A 228 17.86 14.68 -11.39
C VAL A 228 18.04 13.70 -12.56
N GLU A 229 17.17 13.73 -13.55
CA GLU A 229 17.25 12.90 -14.77
C GLU A 229 17.10 13.67 -16.09
N GLY A 230 16.65 14.93 -16.05
CA GLY A 230 16.56 15.81 -17.22
C GLY A 230 17.90 16.42 -17.58
#